data_AF-A0A172Y1P9-F1
#
_entry.id   AF-A0A172Y1P9-F1
#
_cell.length_a   1.000
_cell.length_b   1.000
_cell.length_c   1.000
_cell.angle_alpha   90.00
_cell.angle_beta   90.00
_cell.angle_gamma   90.00
#
_symmetry.space_group_name_H-M   'P 1'
#
loop_
_entity.id
_entity.type
_entity.pdbx_description
1 polymer ?
#
loop_
_entity_poly.entity_id
_entity_poly.type
_entity_poly.pdbx_seq_one_letter_code
_entity_poly.pdbx_strand_id
1 'polypeptide(L)'
;MFRIATVVFSISIFTYWFVKKSAVGIVKDSLSLQVVNKLPQTLDFYVINNNDPDKNGILEAKHIGKIRPEYYRIEHLKMDKSNEYWIVGYLGKKNLVYFSQHSVPNKNIDQIIEVQNYINQSVKLSDIAKKDVEAYNHENIKLGIWVSLDFLLLFLNLVLLLRKKK
;
A
#
# COMPACT_ATOMS: atom_id res chain seq x y z
N MET A 1 -3.11 0.26 -41.19
CA MET A 1 -3.53 1.57 -40.63
C MET A 1 -4.38 1.39 -39.38
N PHE A 2 -5.63 0.87 -39.47
CA PHE A 2 -6.51 0.69 -38.31
C PHE A 2 -5.86 -0.04 -37.12
N ARG A 3 -5.28 -1.23 -37.36
CA ARG A 3 -4.63 -2.03 -36.30
C ARG A 3 -3.46 -1.32 -35.61
N ILE A 4 -2.68 -0.52 -36.36
CA ILE A 4 -1.57 0.26 -35.81
C ILE A 4 -2.11 1.38 -34.92
N ALA A 5 -3.14 2.10 -35.39
CA ALA A 5 -3.79 3.17 -34.63
C ALA A 5 -4.39 2.65 -33.32
N THR A 6 -5.06 1.49 -33.35
CA THR A 6 -5.62 0.86 -32.14
C THR A 6 -4.53 0.51 -31.13
N VAL A 7 -3.41 -0.08 -31.57
CA VAL A 7 -2.30 -0.45 -30.66
C VAL A 7 -1.67 0.78 -30.02
N VAL A 8 -1.39 1.83 -30.80
CA VAL A 8 -0.82 3.08 -30.27
C VAL A 8 -1.77 3.73 -29.25
N PHE A 9 -3.07 3.73 -29.54
CA PHE A 9 -4.08 4.28 -28.64
C PHE A 9 -4.18 3.47 -27.32
N SER A 10 -4.22 2.15 -27.42
CA SER A 10 -4.23 1.26 -26.24
C SER A 10 -2.99 1.43 -25.37
N ILE A 11 -1.79 1.51 -25.96
CA ILE A 11 -0.55 1.77 -25.22
C ILE A 11 -0.63 3.11 -24.50
N SER A 12 -1.15 4.15 -25.16
CA SER A 12 -1.25 5.49 -24.59
C SER A 12 -2.19 5.53 -23.38
N ILE A 13 -3.39 4.96 -23.51
CA ILE A 13 -4.36 4.87 -22.41
C ILE A 13 -3.80 4.04 -21.26
N PHE A 14 -3.24 2.87 -21.57
CA PHE A 14 -2.66 1.98 -20.55
C PHE A 14 -1.53 2.68 -19.81
N THR A 15 -0.62 3.34 -20.52
CA THR A 15 0.51 4.07 -19.91
C THR A 15 0.01 5.18 -19.01
N TYR A 16 -0.96 5.99 -19.45
CA TYR A 16 -1.56 7.04 -18.63
C TYR A 16 -2.21 6.49 -17.36
N TRP A 17 -3.04 5.45 -17.49
CA TRP A 17 -3.70 4.80 -16.36
C TRP A 17 -2.70 4.14 -15.40
N PHE A 18 -1.71 3.43 -15.94
CA PHE A 18 -0.67 2.74 -15.18
C PHE A 18 0.18 3.72 -14.38
N VAL A 19 0.63 4.82 -15.00
CA VAL A 19 1.40 5.86 -14.29
C VAL A 19 0.54 6.50 -13.21
N LYS A 20 -0.72 6.84 -13.50
CA LYS A 20 -1.62 7.44 -12.50
C LYS A 20 -1.85 6.53 -11.28
N LYS A 21 -1.94 5.22 -11.48
CA LYS A 21 -2.18 4.25 -10.39
C LYS A 21 -0.89 3.79 -9.69
N SER A 22 0.25 3.80 -10.38
CA SER A 22 1.54 3.29 -9.87
C SER A 22 2.48 4.38 -9.35
N ALA A 23 2.26 5.64 -9.74
CA ALA A 23 3.07 6.73 -9.22
C ALA A 23 2.90 6.79 -7.70
N VAL A 24 3.99 6.49 -6.99
CA VAL A 24 4.11 6.76 -5.56
C VAL A 24 4.07 8.27 -5.45
N GLY A 25 2.92 8.81 -5.04
CA GLY A 25 2.79 10.23 -4.78
C GLY A 25 3.84 10.61 -3.75
N ILE A 26 4.85 11.37 -4.15
CA ILE A 26 5.69 12.10 -3.19
C ILE A 26 4.72 13.09 -2.55
N VAL A 27 4.27 12.75 -1.35
CA VAL A 27 3.26 13.52 -0.65
C VAL A 27 3.96 14.75 -0.09
N LYS A 28 3.67 15.91 -0.67
CA LYS A 28 4.00 17.20 -0.07
C LYS A 28 3.21 17.33 1.24
N ASP A 29 3.85 17.84 2.29
CA ASP A 29 3.27 17.99 3.64
C ASP A 29 2.91 16.65 4.33
N SER A 30 3.79 15.64 4.19
CA SER A 30 3.64 14.34 4.84
C SER A 30 4.37 14.23 6.17
N LEU A 31 3.78 13.49 7.10
CA LEU A 31 4.44 13.01 8.32
C LEU A 31 5.39 11.86 7.98
N SER A 32 6.66 11.93 8.39
CA SER A 32 7.57 10.78 8.30
C SER A 32 7.37 9.86 9.49
N LEU A 33 6.99 8.61 9.22
CA LEU A 33 6.88 7.55 10.21
C LEU A 33 8.01 6.55 10.01
N GLN A 34 8.87 6.40 11.01
CA GLN A 34 9.89 5.36 11.07
C GLN A 34 9.40 4.21 11.96
N VAL A 35 9.22 3.03 11.38
CA VAL A 35 8.90 1.81 12.13
C VAL A 35 10.16 0.97 12.27
N VAL A 36 10.56 0.69 13.50
CA VAL A 36 11.73 -0.11 13.86
C VAL A 36 11.25 -1.44 14.42
N ASN A 37 11.71 -2.55 13.84
CA ASN A 37 11.40 -3.87 14.36
C ASN A 37 12.48 -4.33 15.34
N LYS A 38 12.16 -4.39 16.63
CA LYS A 38 13.06 -4.89 17.69
C LYS A 38 12.72 -6.33 18.11
N LEU A 39 11.74 -6.96 17.47
CA LEU A 39 11.42 -8.36 17.70
C LEU A 39 12.40 -9.28 16.97
N PRO A 40 12.66 -10.49 17.50
CA PRO A 40 13.63 -11.43 16.93
C PRO A 40 13.19 -12.05 15.59
N GLN A 41 11.96 -11.76 15.13
CA GLN A 41 11.39 -12.30 13.90
C GLN A 41 11.07 -11.18 12.91
N THR A 42 11.14 -11.50 11.61
CA THR A 42 10.71 -10.55 10.56
C THR A 42 9.20 -10.42 10.59
N LEU A 43 8.71 -9.19 10.70
CA LEU A 43 7.29 -8.88 10.67
C LEU A 43 6.94 -8.08 9.42
N ASP A 44 5.73 -8.32 8.93
CA ASP A 44 5.14 -7.59 7.82
C ASP A 44 4.27 -6.46 8.36
N PHE A 45 4.69 -5.22 8.12
CA PHE A 45 4.07 -4.04 8.71
C PHE A 45 3.16 -3.29 7.73
N TYR A 46 2.04 -2.84 8.26
CA TYR A 46 1.04 -2.02 7.59
C TYR A 46 0.72 -0.82 8.47
N VAL A 47 0.42 0.31 7.84
CA VAL A 47 -0.14 1.49 8.50
C VAL A 47 -1.52 1.74 7.96
N ILE A 48 -2.44 2.14 8.83
CA ILE A 48 -3.79 2.52 8.47
C ILE A 48 -4.02 3.94 8.94
N ASN A 49 -4.27 4.86 8.01
CA ASN A 49 -4.66 6.24 8.35
C ASN A 49 -6.18 6.34 8.46
N ASN A 50 -6.67 6.95 9.55
CA ASN A 50 -8.09 7.20 9.71
C ASN A 50 -8.46 8.58 9.14
N ASN A 51 -8.69 8.64 7.83
CA ASN A 51 -9.11 9.86 7.15
C ASN A 51 -10.63 10.05 7.33
N ASP A 52 -11.00 10.98 8.22
CA ASP A 52 -12.34 11.59 8.36
C ASP A 52 -13.41 10.76 9.13
N PRO A 53 -13.85 11.21 10.32
CA PRO A 53 -14.93 10.56 11.09
C PRO A 53 -16.34 10.78 10.50
N ASP A 54 -16.56 11.77 9.62
CA ASP A 54 -17.90 12.16 9.15
C ASP A 54 -18.35 11.46 7.85
N LYS A 55 -17.46 10.74 7.17
CA LYS A 55 -17.75 10.01 5.91
C LYS A 55 -17.38 8.54 6.01
N ASN A 56 -18.06 7.78 6.87
CA ASN A 56 -17.89 6.32 6.99
C ASN A 56 -16.41 5.89 6.89
N GLY A 57 -15.54 6.55 7.67
CA GLY A 57 -14.10 6.29 7.85
C GLY A 57 -13.44 5.48 6.74
N ILE A 58 -13.03 6.13 5.65
CA ILE A 58 -12.20 5.45 4.63
C ILE A 58 -10.82 5.25 5.27
N LEU A 59 -10.61 4.06 5.81
CA LEU A 59 -9.36 3.61 6.39
C LEU A 59 -8.39 3.32 5.24
N GLU A 60 -7.40 4.21 5.07
CA GLU A 60 -6.37 4.05 4.04
C GLU A 60 -5.26 3.16 4.58
N ALA A 61 -5.32 1.87 4.25
CA ALA A 61 -4.26 0.93 4.53
C ALA A 61 -3.09 1.08 3.53
N LYS A 62 -1.87 1.08 4.05
CA LYS A 62 -0.62 1.13 3.29
C LYS A 62 0.35 0.09 3.79
N HIS A 63 0.97 -0.62 2.87
CA HIS A 63 2.02 -1.58 3.17
C HIS A 63 3.37 -0.88 3.36
N ILE A 64 3.96 -0.97 4.55
CA ILE A 64 5.30 -0.44 4.83
C ILE A 64 6.37 -1.43 4.31
N GLY A 65 6.09 -2.72 4.51
CA GLY A 65 6.96 -3.80 4.10
C GLY A 65 7.32 -4.77 5.22
N LYS A 66 8.12 -5.77 4.84
CA LYS A 66 8.68 -6.77 5.75
C LYS A 66 9.95 -6.21 6.38
N ILE A 67 9.91 -5.93 7.67
CA ILE A 67 11.03 -5.35 8.41
C ILE A 67 11.71 -6.46 9.22
N ARG A 68 13.00 -6.65 8.97
CA ARG A 68 13.83 -7.64 9.66
C ARG A 68 14.14 -7.18 11.10
N PRO A 69 14.48 -8.10 12.01
CA PRO A 69 14.94 -7.75 13.36
C PRO A 69 16.08 -6.74 13.32
N GLU A 70 16.00 -5.70 14.15
CA GLU A 70 16.95 -4.58 14.25
C GLU A 70 17.04 -3.66 13.02
N TYR A 71 16.13 -3.79 12.06
CA TYR A 71 16.02 -2.87 10.93
C TYR A 71 14.80 -1.97 11.08
N TYR A 72 14.79 -0.90 10.28
CA TYR A 72 13.69 0.04 10.21
C TYR A 72 13.26 0.30 8.77
N ARG A 73 12.05 0.79 8.60
CA ARG A 73 11.60 1.45 7.37
C ARG A 73 10.93 2.76 7.68
N ILE A 74 11.11 3.71 6.77
CA ILE A 74 10.48 5.01 6.82
C ILE A 74 9.35 5.01 5.80
N GLU A 75 8.20 5.50 6.22
CA GLU A 75 7.02 5.67 5.40
C GLU A 75 6.50 7.10 5.52
N HIS A 76 6.03 7.66 4.42
CA HIS A 76 5.46 9.00 4.39
C HIS A 76 3.94 8.93 4.41
N LEU A 77 3.35 9.51 5.46
CA LEU A 77 1.93 9.47 5.72
C LEU A 77 1.29 10.82 5.40
N LYS A 78 0.27 10.81 4.55
CA LYS A 78 -0.55 11.98 4.28
C LYS A 78 -1.59 12.13 5.39
N MET A 79 -1.47 13.18 6.18
CA MET A 79 -2.28 13.41 7.38
C MET A 79 -3.19 14.64 7.27
N ASP A 80 -3.48 15.14 6.06
CA ASP A 80 -4.27 16.36 5.84
C ASP A 80 -5.62 16.35 6.59
N LYS A 81 -6.26 15.17 6.66
CA LYS A 81 -7.60 14.97 7.23
C LYS A 81 -7.65 14.01 8.41
N SER A 82 -6.49 13.52 8.85
CA SER A 82 -6.39 12.56 9.95
C SER A 82 -5.47 13.07 11.04
N ASN A 83 -5.81 12.75 12.28
CA ASN A 83 -4.98 12.99 13.45
C ASN A 83 -4.59 11.68 14.13
N GLU A 84 -4.83 10.53 13.49
CA GLU A 84 -4.47 9.23 14.04
C GLU A 84 -4.13 8.21 12.95
N TYR A 85 -3.23 7.30 13.30
CA TYR A 85 -2.94 6.13 12.47
C TYR A 85 -2.73 4.91 13.35
N TRP A 86 -2.93 3.75 12.75
CA TRP A 86 -2.73 2.46 13.37
C TRP A 86 -1.56 1.76 12.72
N ILE A 87 -0.74 1.09 13.53
CA ILE A 87 0.31 0.20 13.03
C ILE A 87 -0.14 -1.22 13.28
N VAL A 88 -0.03 -2.04 12.24
CA VAL A 88 -0.34 -3.47 12.29
C VAL A 88 0.90 -4.24 11.87
N GLY A 89 1.28 -5.23 12.67
CA GLY A 89 2.39 -6.14 12.37
C GLY A 89 1.91 -7.59 12.29
N TYR A 90 2.24 -8.25 11.18
CA TYR A 90 1.91 -9.65 10.95
C TYR A 90 3.15 -10.53 11.02
N LEU A 91 3.00 -11.66 11.68
CA LEU A 91 3.92 -12.78 11.57
C LEU A 91 3.41 -13.74 10.49
N GLY A 92 4.08 -13.77 9.34
CA GLY A 92 3.59 -14.52 8.17
C GLY A 92 2.39 -13.86 7.51
N LYS A 93 1.45 -14.65 6.96
CA LYS A 93 0.36 -14.12 6.11
C LYS A 93 -0.93 -13.74 6.84
N LYS A 94 -1.21 -14.30 8.01
CA LYS A 94 -2.52 -14.18 8.67
C LYS A 94 -2.47 -13.92 10.17
N ASN A 95 -1.30 -14.06 10.79
CA ASN A 95 -1.17 -13.94 12.23
C ASN A 95 -0.83 -12.49 12.59
N LEU A 96 -1.84 -11.71 13.01
CA LEU A 96 -1.64 -10.37 13.55
C LEU A 96 -1.05 -10.51 14.95
N VAL A 97 0.16 -9.99 15.15
CA VAL A 97 0.91 -10.11 16.41
C VAL A 97 1.22 -8.76 17.04
N TYR A 98 1.02 -7.68 16.28
CA TYR A 98 1.21 -6.32 16.74
C TYR A 98 0.07 -5.42 16.24
N PHE A 99 -0.54 -4.67 17.16
CA PHE A 99 -1.50 -3.61 16.88
C PHE A 99 -1.34 -2.49 17.91
N SER A 100 -1.13 -1.26 17.42
CA SER A 100 -1.08 -0.05 18.21
C SER A 100 -1.76 1.12 17.51
N GLN A 101 -2.47 1.95 18.27
CA GLN A 101 -3.08 3.19 17.82
C GLN A 101 -2.23 4.38 18.28
N HIS A 102 -1.93 5.28 17.35
CA HIS A 102 -1.12 6.46 17.59
C HIS A 102 -1.85 7.72 17.16
N SER A 103 -1.99 8.68 18.08
CA SER A 103 -2.46 10.02 17.76
C SER A 103 -1.28 10.89 17.31
N VAL A 104 -1.54 11.79 16.36
CA VAL A 104 -0.58 12.75 15.80
C VAL A 104 -0.96 14.15 16.28
N PRO A 105 -0.47 14.58 17.46
CA PRO A 105 -0.78 15.92 17.98
C PRO A 105 -0.10 17.03 17.16
N ASN A 106 1.05 16.75 16.55
CA ASN A 106 1.77 17.68 15.68
C ASN A 106 2.23 16.96 14.41
N LYS A 107 1.77 17.44 13.25
CA LYS A 107 2.05 16.84 11.93
C LYS A 107 3.42 17.22 11.37
N ASN A 108 4.11 18.16 12.00
CA ASN A 108 5.43 18.64 11.59
C ASN A 108 6.60 17.91 12.28
N ILE A 109 6.32 16.92 13.14
CA ILE A 109 7.34 16.20 13.91
C ILE A 109 7.39 14.76 13.43
N ASP A 110 8.55 14.30 13.00
CA ASP A 110 8.77 12.90 12.62
C ASP A 110 8.47 11.96 13.80
N GLN A 111 7.87 10.81 13.50
CA GLN A 111 7.51 9.82 14.51
C GLN A 111 8.34 8.55 14.34
N ILE A 112 8.88 8.06 15.46
CA ILE A 112 9.65 6.82 15.52
C ILE A 112 8.89 5.85 16.42
N ILE A 113 8.52 4.69 15.88
CA ILE A 113 7.82 3.63 16.60
C ILE A 113 8.70 2.39 16.66
N GLU A 114 9.06 2.00 17.88
CA GLU A 114 9.83 0.79 18.14
C GLU A 114 8.92 -0.35 18.56
N VAL A 115 8.92 -1.42 17.77
CA VAL A 115 8.12 -2.61 18.02
C VAL A 115 8.97 -3.61 18.79
N GLN A 116 8.91 -3.52 20.12
CA GLN A 116 9.72 -4.35 21.03
C GLN A 116 8.99 -5.60 21.51
N ASN A 117 7.66 -5.59 21.55
CA ASN A 117 6.83 -6.66 22.10
C ASN A 117 5.64 -6.97 21.20
N TYR A 118 5.13 -8.19 21.32
CA TYR A 118 3.81 -8.53 20.77
C TYR A 118 2.73 -7.84 21.60
N ILE A 119 2.00 -6.91 20.98
CA ILE A 119 1.00 -6.07 21.64
C ILE A 119 -0.26 -6.09 20.78
N ASN A 120 -1.40 -6.27 21.42
CA ASN A 120 -2.68 -5.93 20.80
C ASN A 120 -3.42 -4.97 21.73
N GLN A 121 -3.32 -3.67 21.44
CA GLN A 121 -3.89 -2.63 22.30
C GLN A 121 -5.42 -2.70 22.41
N SER A 122 -6.10 -3.16 21.36
CA SER A 122 -7.56 -3.29 21.35
C SER A 122 -8.00 -4.35 20.35
N VAL A 123 -8.60 -5.43 20.84
CA VAL A 123 -9.10 -6.53 20.01
C VAL A 123 -10.09 -6.04 18.97
N LYS A 124 -11.05 -5.18 19.38
CA LYS A 124 -12.07 -4.62 18.48
C LYS A 124 -11.46 -3.82 17.33
N LEU A 125 -10.49 -2.96 17.61
CA LEU A 125 -9.83 -2.15 16.57
C LEU A 125 -8.90 -3.00 15.72
N SER A 126 -8.21 -3.98 16.31
CA SER A 126 -7.36 -4.90 15.56
C SER A 126 -8.14 -5.77 14.56
N ASP A 127 -9.39 -6.14 14.88
CA ASP A 127 -10.26 -6.87 13.96
C ASP A 127 -10.72 -6.01 12.78
N ILE A 128 -10.96 -4.72 13.01
CA ILE A 128 -11.28 -3.75 11.94
C ILE A 128 -10.04 -3.59 11.05
N ALA A 129 -8.90 -3.28 11.66
CA ALA A 129 -7.62 -3.12 10.97
C ALA A 129 -7.26 -4.35 10.13
N LYS A 130 -7.52 -5.55 10.65
CA LYS A 130 -7.30 -6.80 9.91
C LYS A 130 -8.15 -6.90 8.66
N LYS A 131 -9.44 -6.54 8.74
CA LYS A 131 -10.34 -6.54 7.57
C LYS A 131 -9.88 -5.55 6.50
N ASP A 132 -9.40 -4.37 6.90
CA ASP A 132 -8.93 -3.36 5.95
C ASP A 132 -7.63 -3.80 5.27
N VAL A 133 -6.69 -4.38 6.02
CA VAL A 133 -5.46 -4.94 5.44
C VAL A 133 -5.78 -6.09 4.48
N GLU A 134 -6.73 -6.95 4.82
CA GLU A 134 -7.18 -8.03 3.93
C GLU A 134 -7.84 -7.48 2.65
N ALA A 135 -8.70 -6.47 2.78
CA ALA A 135 -9.34 -5.80 1.63
C ALA A 135 -8.31 -5.11 0.73
N TYR A 136 -7.36 -4.38 1.30
CA TYR A 136 -6.24 -3.74 0.60
C TYR A 136 -5.41 -4.76 -0.17
N ASN A 137 -5.04 -5.87 0.47
CA ASN A 137 -4.28 -6.94 -0.18
C ASN A 137 -5.09 -7.59 -1.31
N HIS A 138 -6.40 -7.77 -1.13
CA HIS A 138 -7.26 -8.31 -2.19
C HIS A 138 -7.37 -7.36 -3.39
N GLU A 139 -7.53 -6.05 -3.16
CA GLU A 139 -7.54 -5.04 -4.23
C GLU A 139 -6.21 -5.03 -4.98
N ASN A 140 -5.08 -5.08 -4.28
CA ASN A 140 -3.76 -5.12 -4.90
C ASN A 140 -3.54 -6.38 -5.76
N ILE A 141 -3.99 -7.55 -5.29
CA ILE A 141 -3.93 -8.78 -6.09
C ILE A 141 -4.79 -8.62 -7.36
N LYS A 142 -6.01 -8.10 -7.22
CA LYS A 142 -6.90 -7.85 -8.36
C LYS A 142 -6.26 -6.88 -9.36
N LEU A 143 -5.69 -5.77 -8.90
CA LEU A 143 -4.97 -4.81 -9.74
C LEU A 143 -3.77 -5.46 -10.44
N GLY A 144 -2.98 -6.28 -9.74
CA GLY A 144 -1.87 -7.02 -10.32
C GLY A 144 -2.30 -7.96 -11.44
N ILE A 145 -3.46 -8.62 -11.31
CA ILE A 145 -4.06 -9.46 -12.36
C ILE A 145 -4.43 -8.60 -13.58
N TRP A 146 -5.12 -7.47 -13.37
CA TRP A 146 -5.50 -6.56 -14.47
C TRP A 146 -4.28 -6.04 -15.23
N VAL A 147 -3.27 -5.54 -14.51
CA VAL A 147 -2.03 -5.04 -15.10
C VAL A 147 -1.32 -6.13 -15.90
N SER A 148 -1.24 -7.36 -15.37
CA SER A 148 -0.60 -8.49 -16.06
C SER A 148 -1.35 -8.90 -17.32
N LEU A 149 -2.69 -8.91 -17.27
CA LEU A 149 -3.54 -9.25 -18.42
C LEU A 149 -3.42 -8.19 -19.53
N ASP A 150 -3.42 -6.91 -19.15
CA ASP A 150 -3.26 -5.79 -20.09
C ASP A 150 -1.88 -5.84 -20.77
N PHE A 151 -0.81 -6.09 -20.00
CA PHE A 151 0.52 -6.28 -20.57
C PHE A 151 0.58 -7.46 -21.53
N LEU A 152 -0.07 -8.59 -21.19
CA LEU A 152 -0.13 -9.75 -22.07
C LEU A 152 -0.85 -9.43 -23.39
N LEU A 153 -1.98 -8.72 -23.33
CA LEU A 153 -2.73 -8.29 -24.51
C LEU A 153 -1.94 -7.30 -25.37
N LEU A 154 -1.29 -6.32 -24.75
CA LEU A 154 -0.42 -5.37 -25.45
C LEU A 154 0.75 -6.10 -26.12
N PHE A 155 1.42 -6.99 -25.39
CA PHE A 155 2.52 -7.80 -25.91
C PHE A 155 2.09 -8.63 -27.12
N LEU A 156 0.97 -9.36 -27.01
CA LEU A 156 0.45 -10.19 -28.10
C LEU A 156 0.13 -9.36 -29.35
N ASN A 157 -0.55 -8.23 -29.17
CA ASN A 157 -0.88 -7.34 -30.28
C ASN A 157 0.36 -6.72 -30.93
N LEU A 158 1.38 -6.38 -30.14
CA LEU A 158 2.64 -5.86 -30.62
C LEU A 158 3.43 -6.91 -31.42
N VAL A 159 3.55 -8.13 -30.89
CA VAL A 159 4.22 -9.25 -31.58
C VAL A 159 3.51 -9.60 -32.88
N LEU A 160 2.18 -9.66 -32.89
CA LEU A 160 1.40 -9.93 -34.11
C LEU A 160 1.53 -8.84 -35.17
N LEU A 161 1.82 -7.60 -34.76
CA LEU A 161 2.04 -6.48 -35.67
C LEU A 161 3.45 -6.50 -36.28
N LEU A 162 4.45 -6.91 -35.48
CA LEU A 162 5.85 -7.05 -35.90
C LEU A 162 6.12 -8.34 -36.68
N ARG A 163 5.30 -9.38 -36.51
CA ARG A 163 5.42 -10.63 -37.25
C ARG A 163 5.14 -10.37 -38.73
N LYS A 164 6.20 -10.43 -39.56
CA LYS A 164 6.04 -10.42 -41.03
C LYS A 164 5.10 -11.55 -41.43
N LYS A 165 4.05 -11.24 -42.19
CA LYS A 165 3.33 -12.27 -42.95
C LYS A 165 4.36 -12.90 -43.89
N LYS A 166 4.63 -14.19 -43.70
CA LYS A 166 5.22 -15.00 -44.77
C LYS A 166 4.24 -15.05 -45.93
#